data_AF-R9IER0-F1
#
_entry.id   AF-R9IER0-F1
#
_cell.length_a   1.000
_cell.length_b   1.000
_cell.length_c   1.000
_cell.angle_alpha   90.00
_cell.angle_beta   90.00
_cell.angle_gamma   90.00
#
_symmetry.space_group_name_H-M   'P 1'
#
loop_
_entity.id
_entity.type
_entity.pdbx_description
1 polymer ?
#
loop_
_entity_poly.entity_id
_entity_poly.type
_entity_poly.pdbx_seq_one_letter_code
_entity_poly.pdbx_strand_id
1 'polypeptide(L)'
;MTQADYYLLHILNTKFYNGLDGKGGVVKNCHLFEHAQKWKEEGKIRHLGFSFHDSPEVLDQILTEHPEVEFVQIIINYFDWESYFIASRRCYEVIRRHGKKVVIMEPVKGGVLAQIPEAAEKKLRATQPELSPAVWALRFAGSMEDVTAVLSGMSTLEQVQDNVRNMKDFQPLGGDDMNMLLQMAKEQKATGPEGTGDFAEYEALTYHGISVAAILDTYNSAMVQPNPLFSGEMNYLANKLLANGVTDIKQEFPKETVLFHGKDITAQVEEAWDFLVEHAFVM
;
A
#
# COMPACT_ATOMS: atom_id res chain seq x y z
N MET A 1 32.99 14.52 -1.58
CA MET A 1 31.86 13.84 -2.25
C MET A 1 30.58 14.26 -1.55
N THR A 2 29.51 14.50 -2.29
CA THR A 2 28.17 14.70 -1.72
C THR A 2 27.69 13.36 -1.15
N GLN A 3 27.43 13.34 0.15
CA GLN A 3 26.89 12.20 0.89
C GLN A 3 25.36 12.21 0.77
N ALA A 4 24.73 11.05 0.60
CA ALA A 4 23.27 10.95 0.68
C ALA A 4 22.84 10.73 2.15
N ASP A 5 21.86 11.50 2.64
CA ASP A 5 21.34 11.32 3.99
C ASP A 5 20.57 10.01 4.14
N TYR A 6 19.68 9.71 3.20
CA TYR A 6 18.88 8.48 3.19
C TYR A 6 19.08 7.78 1.85
N TYR A 7 19.46 6.50 1.89
CA TYR A 7 19.57 5.63 0.73
C TYR A 7 18.66 4.43 0.92
N LEU A 8 17.94 4.07 -0.14
CA LEU A 8 17.04 2.92 -0.12
C LEU A 8 17.24 2.01 -1.31
N LEU A 9 17.11 0.70 -1.08
CA LEU A 9 16.91 -0.28 -2.15
C LEU A 9 15.45 -0.20 -2.63
N HIS A 10 15.25 -0.03 -3.93
CA HIS A 10 13.93 0.24 -4.48
C HIS A 10 13.16 -1.05 -4.78
N ILE A 11 11.88 -1.06 -4.37
CA ILE A 11 10.86 -2.08 -4.67
C ILE A 11 11.28 -3.47 -4.20
N LEU A 12 11.46 -3.66 -2.89
CA LEU A 12 11.54 -5.00 -2.34
C LEU A 12 10.14 -5.64 -2.33
N ASN A 13 10.07 -6.83 -2.91
CA ASN A 13 8.94 -7.74 -2.95
C ASN A 13 9.47 -9.16 -3.19
N THR A 14 8.58 -10.14 -3.27
CA THR A 14 8.90 -11.57 -3.48
C THR A 14 9.77 -11.76 -4.72
N LYS A 15 9.47 -11.09 -5.84
CA LYS A 15 10.25 -11.20 -7.06
C LYS A 15 11.70 -10.72 -6.89
N PHE A 16 11.89 -9.53 -6.32
CA PHE A 16 13.24 -8.95 -6.22
C PHE A 16 14.06 -9.53 -5.07
N TYR A 17 13.41 -10.03 -4.02
CA TYR A 17 14.05 -10.58 -2.83
C TYR A 17 14.18 -12.11 -2.86
N ASN A 18 13.07 -12.85 -3.01
CA ASN A 18 13.06 -14.31 -3.04
C ASN A 18 13.34 -14.87 -4.43
N GLY A 19 13.08 -14.11 -5.50
CA GLY A 19 13.27 -14.56 -6.87
C GLY A 19 12.10 -15.41 -7.37
N LEU A 20 12.02 -15.58 -8.70
CA LEU A 20 10.93 -16.34 -9.33
C LEU A 20 10.95 -17.84 -8.97
N ASP A 21 12.13 -18.38 -8.66
CA ASP A 21 12.34 -19.79 -8.29
C ASP A 21 12.55 -20.00 -6.77
N GLY A 22 12.40 -18.93 -5.98
CA GLY A 22 12.61 -18.94 -4.52
C GLY A 22 14.07 -19.09 -4.09
N LYS A 23 15.06 -19.03 -5.00
CA LYS A 23 16.49 -19.23 -4.68
C LYS A 23 17.26 -17.93 -4.47
N GLY A 24 16.55 -16.82 -4.33
CA GLY A 24 17.10 -15.48 -4.19
C GLY A 24 16.89 -14.67 -5.47
N GLY A 25 16.30 -13.49 -5.31
CA GLY A 25 16.16 -12.51 -6.37
C GLY A 25 17.42 -11.67 -6.55
N VAL A 26 17.31 -10.61 -7.35
CA VAL A 26 18.45 -9.70 -7.62
C VAL A 26 19.06 -9.12 -6.35
N VAL A 27 18.24 -8.86 -5.32
CA VAL A 27 18.73 -8.28 -4.06
C VAL A 27 19.75 -9.21 -3.39
N LYS A 28 19.43 -10.51 -3.32
CA LYS A 28 20.30 -11.54 -2.72
C LYS A 28 21.48 -11.89 -3.63
N ASN A 29 21.20 -12.17 -4.91
CA ASN A 29 22.23 -12.63 -5.86
C ASN A 29 23.29 -11.57 -6.19
N CYS A 30 22.94 -10.29 -6.05
CA CYS A 30 23.87 -9.19 -6.26
C CYS A 30 24.37 -8.57 -4.94
N HIS A 31 24.08 -9.17 -3.78
CA HIS A 31 24.56 -8.70 -2.48
C HIS A 31 24.29 -7.21 -2.21
N LEU A 32 23.07 -6.75 -2.53
CA LEU A 32 22.78 -5.31 -2.55
C LEU A 32 22.84 -4.67 -1.16
N PHE A 33 22.47 -5.41 -0.11
CA PHE A 33 22.57 -4.93 1.27
C PHE A 33 24.03 -4.79 1.71
N GLU A 34 24.88 -5.75 1.37
CA GLU A 34 26.31 -5.73 1.70
C GLU A 34 27.03 -4.57 0.98
N HIS A 35 26.65 -4.29 -0.28
CA HIS A 35 27.13 -3.11 -0.99
C HIS A 35 26.69 -1.81 -0.32
N ALA A 36 25.44 -1.72 0.12
CA ALA A 36 24.93 -0.54 0.80
C ALA A 36 25.59 -0.32 2.17
N GLN A 37 25.86 -1.40 2.93
CA GLN A 37 26.62 -1.32 4.18
C GLN A 37 28.04 -0.79 3.97
N LYS A 38 28.76 -1.27 2.93
CA LYS A 38 30.07 -0.72 2.57
C LYS A 38 30.00 0.76 2.24
N TRP A 39 28.97 1.20 1.52
CA TRP A 39 28.77 2.63 1.26
C TRP A 39 28.49 3.44 2.53
N LYS A 40 27.86 2.84 3.54
CA LYS A 40 27.68 3.49 4.85
C LYS A 40 29.02 3.62 5.59
N GLU A 41 29.84 2.57 5.60
CA GLU A 41 31.19 2.58 6.20
C GLU A 41 32.13 3.59 5.53
N GLU A 42 32.05 3.70 4.19
CA GLU A 42 32.79 4.67 3.40
C GLU A 42 32.26 6.11 3.52
N GLY A 43 31.18 6.33 4.27
CA GLY A 43 30.56 7.64 4.47
C GLY A 43 29.83 8.19 3.24
N LYS A 44 29.47 7.34 2.26
CA LYS A 44 28.70 7.74 1.07
C LYS A 44 27.20 7.90 1.37
N ILE A 45 26.69 7.12 2.32
CA ILE A 45 25.29 7.17 2.79
C ILE A 45 25.25 7.29 4.33
N ARG A 46 24.22 7.92 4.90
CA ARG A 46 24.03 7.98 6.38
C ARG A 46 23.04 6.94 6.89
N HIS A 47 21.87 6.84 6.25
CA HIS A 47 20.83 5.90 6.61
C HIS A 47 20.52 4.92 5.49
N LEU A 48 20.36 3.64 5.83
CA LEU A 48 20.01 2.56 4.90
C LEU A 48 18.58 2.08 5.14
N GLY A 49 17.79 2.01 4.07
CA GLY A 49 16.46 1.46 4.08
C GLY A 49 16.08 0.74 2.79
N PHE A 50 14.80 0.46 2.62
CA PHE A 50 14.23 -0.02 1.36
C PHE A 50 12.79 0.46 1.19
N SER A 51 12.32 0.54 -0.05
CA SER A 51 10.87 0.67 -0.33
C SER A 51 10.25 -0.71 -0.54
N PHE A 52 9.01 -0.90 -0.09
CA PHE A 52 8.40 -2.22 0.00
C PHE A 52 6.99 -2.26 -0.58
N HIS A 53 6.70 -3.32 -1.35
CA HIS A 53 5.45 -3.49 -2.10
C HIS A 53 5.00 -4.95 -2.13
N ASP A 54 4.90 -5.58 -0.97
CA ASP A 54 4.44 -6.97 -0.83
C ASP A 54 3.75 -7.16 0.53
N SER A 55 3.62 -8.40 0.96
CA SER A 55 2.91 -8.82 2.15
C SER A 55 3.68 -8.60 3.46
N PRO A 56 2.97 -8.45 4.59
CA PRO A 56 3.58 -8.34 5.92
C PRO A 56 4.54 -9.49 6.24
N GLU A 57 4.28 -10.70 5.71
CA GLU A 57 5.11 -11.89 5.94
C GLU A 57 6.47 -11.78 5.25
N VAL A 58 6.51 -11.29 4.00
CA VAL A 58 7.76 -11.05 3.27
C VAL A 58 8.54 -9.88 3.89
N LEU A 59 7.84 -8.87 4.38
CA LEU A 59 8.45 -7.75 5.11
C LEU A 59 9.16 -8.22 6.38
N ASP A 60 8.50 -9.07 7.17
CA ASP A 60 9.02 -9.63 8.41
C ASP A 60 10.26 -10.51 8.13
N GLN A 61 10.23 -11.29 7.05
CA GLN A 61 11.38 -12.05 6.56
C GLN A 61 12.58 -11.12 6.29
N ILE A 62 12.39 -10.10 5.44
CA ILE A 62 13.48 -9.19 5.04
C ILE A 62 14.09 -8.49 6.25
N LEU A 63 13.25 -7.97 7.17
CA LEU A 63 13.73 -7.25 8.35
C LEU A 63 14.42 -8.17 9.37
N THR A 64 14.03 -9.44 9.43
CA THR A 64 14.72 -10.46 10.24
C THR A 64 16.11 -10.79 9.65
N GLU A 65 16.20 -10.92 8.32
CA GLU A 65 17.45 -11.22 7.61
C GLU A 65 18.41 -10.01 7.53
N HIS A 66 17.88 -8.78 7.55
CA HIS A 66 18.64 -7.53 7.42
C HIS A 66 18.44 -6.56 8.59
N PRO A 67 18.92 -6.91 9.81
CA PRO A 67 18.77 -6.06 10.99
C PRO A 67 19.49 -4.70 10.86
N GLU A 68 20.41 -4.54 9.92
CA GLU A 68 21.10 -3.29 9.60
C GLU A 68 20.19 -2.20 9.01
N VAL A 69 19.02 -2.56 8.49
CA VAL A 69 18.03 -1.62 7.96
C VAL A 69 17.56 -0.68 9.06
N GLU A 70 17.44 0.62 8.76
CA GLU A 70 17.02 1.66 9.70
C GLU A 70 15.60 2.16 9.44
N PHE A 71 15.14 2.11 8.19
CA PHE A 71 13.80 2.56 7.81
C PHE A 71 13.24 1.76 6.63
N VAL A 72 11.91 1.74 6.53
CA VAL A 72 11.19 1.15 5.39
C VAL A 72 10.22 2.18 4.83
N GLN A 73 10.20 2.33 3.51
CA GLN A 73 9.22 3.13 2.80
C GLN A 73 8.03 2.27 2.37
N ILE A 74 6.82 2.60 2.84
CA ILE A 74 5.57 1.89 2.51
C ILE A 74 4.43 2.84 2.14
N ILE A 75 3.42 2.31 1.46
CA ILE A 75 2.17 3.01 1.19
C ILE A 75 1.36 3.11 2.49
N ILE A 76 1.00 4.33 2.89
CA ILE A 76 0.05 4.57 3.97
C ILE A 76 -0.87 5.72 3.58
N ASN A 77 -2.16 5.42 3.48
CA ASN A 77 -3.24 6.39 3.42
C ASN A 77 -4.49 5.77 4.09
N TYR A 78 -5.49 6.59 4.43
CA TYR A 78 -6.67 6.09 5.16
C TYR A 78 -7.58 5.18 4.31
N PHE A 79 -7.46 5.22 2.99
CA PHE A 79 -8.26 4.41 2.08
C PHE A 79 -7.75 2.97 2.00
N ASP A 80 -6.42 2.79 2.06
CA ASP A 80 -5.73 1.50 1.96
C ASP A 80 -5.35 0.91 3.31
N TRP A 81 -5.69 1.58 4.42
CA TRP A 81 -5.26 1.22 5.77
C TRP A 81 -5.55 -0.24 6.14
N GLU A 82 -6.78 -0.70 5.84
CA GLU A 82 -7.24 -2.08 6.02
C GLU A 82 -7.41 -2.83 4.69
N SER A 83 -6.78 -2.37 3.59
CA SER A 83 -6.81 -3.11 2.32
C SER A 83 -6.13 -4.46 2.49
N TYR A 84 -6.67 -5.50 1.86
CA TYR A 84 -6.16 -6.87 1.97
C TYR A 84 -4.80 -7.07 1.31
N PHE A 85 -4.57 -6.44 0.15
CA PHE A 85 -3.33 -6.61 -0.60
C PHE A 85 -2.24 -5.63 -0.17
N ILE A 86 -2.55 -4.33 -0.08
CA ILE A 86 -1.57 -3.33 0.39
C ILE A 86 -1.24 -3.56 1.87
N ALA A 87 -2.25 -3.91 2.68
CA ALA A 87 -2.11 -4.24 4.09
C ALA A 87 -1.32 -3.18 4.89
N SER A 88 -1.55 -1.90 4.61
CA SER A 88 -0.77 -0.77 5.17
C SER A 88 -0.60 -0.86 6.68
N ARG A 89 -1.68 -1.12 7.43
CA ARG A 89 -1.60 -1.27 8.89
C ARG A 89 -0.68 -2.42 9.30
N ARG A 90 -0.87 -3.60 8.72
CA ARG A 90 -0.11 -4.80 9.08
C ARG A 90 1.37 -4.65 8.74
N CYS A 91 1.69 -4.03 7.61
CA CYS A 91 3.07 -3.69 7.24
C CYS A 91 3.68 -2.67 8.21
N TYR A 92 2.95 -1.60 8.55
CA TYR A 92 3.37 -0.63 9.56
C TYR A 92 3.67 -1.29 10.92
N GLU A 93 2.79 -2.17 11.38
CA GLU A 93 2.97 -2.93 12.63
C GLU A 93 4.21 -3.82 12.60
N VAL A 94 4.51 -4.49 11.47
CA VAL A 94 5.76 -5.27 11.30
C VAL A 94 6.97 -4.36 11.48
N ILE A 95 7.03 -3.22 10.79
CA ILE A 95 8.16 -2.28 10.85
C ILE A 95 8.40 -1.83 12.29
N ARG A 96 7.33 -1.49 13.02
CA ARG A 96 7.40 -1.07 14.43
C ARG A 96 7.89 -2.20 15.34
N ARG A 97 7.43 -3.45 15.14
CA ARG A 97 7.91 -4.61 15.91
C ARG A 97 9.41 -4.84 15.75
N HIS A 98 9.97 -4.54 14.57
CA HIS A 98 11.41 -4.58 14.30
C HIS A 98 12.17 -3.34 14.76
N GLY A 99 11.49 -2.36 15.38
CA GLY A 99 12.09 -1.12 15.88
C GLY A 99 12.61 -0.20 14.78
N LYS A 100 12.04 -0.28 13.57
CA LYS A 100 12.48 0.49 12.39
C LYS A 100 11.61 1.72 12.19
N LYS A 101 12.15 2.71 11.49
CA LYS A 101 11.40 3.92 11.12
C LYS A 101 10.57 3.72 9.86
N VAL A 102 9.53 4.53 9.71
CA VAL A 102 8.60 4.47 8.58
C VAL A 102 8.76 5.73 7.73
N VAL A 103 8.92 5.54 6.42
CA VAL A 103 8.77 6.61 5.43
C VAL A 103 7.49 6.33 4.66
N ILE A 104 6.58 7.31 4.59
CA ILE A 104 5.28 7.11 3.97
C ILE A 104 5.31 7.61 2.54
N MET A 105 4.87 6.78 1.62
CA MET A 105 4.55 7.17 0.24
C MET A 105 3.06 7.03 -0.04
N GLU A 106 2.63 7.67 -1.13
CA GLU A 106 1.24 7.72 -1.58
C GLU A 106 0.20 8.12 -0.50
N PRO A 107 0.49 9.13 0.35
CA PRO A 107 -0.45 9.53 1.41
C PRO A 107 -1.76 10.10 0.85
N VAL A 108 -1.77 10.55 -0.41
CA VAL A 108 -2.94 11.10 -1.11
C VAL A 108 -3.43 10.17 -2.24
N LYS A 109 -2.96 8.92 -2.29
CA LYS A 109 -3.34 7.87 -3.26
C LYS A 109 -3.45 8.39 -4.70
N GLY A 110 -2.32 8.85 -5.27
CA GLY A 110 -2.29 9.39 -6.65
C GLY A 110 -3.13 10.65 -6.89
N GLY A 111 -3.58 11.34 -5.84
CA GLY A 111 -4.45 12.52 -5.92
C GLY A 111 -5.93 12.20 -5.69
N VAL A 112 -6.32 10.93 -5.58
CA VAL A 112 -7.70 10.50 -5.30
C VAL A 112 -8.21 11.12 -4.01
N LEU A 113 -7.38 11.17 -2.96
CA LEU A 113 -7.78 11.71 -1.66
C LEU A 113 -7.73 13.25 -1.59
N ALA A 114 -7.30 13.91 -2.68
CA ALA A 114 -7.45 15.35 -2.85
C ALA A 114 -8.79 15.71 -3.51
N GLN A 115 -9.44 14.75 -4.18
CA GLN A 115 -10.70 14.92 -4.92
C GLN A 115 -11.72 13.88 -4.43
N ILE A 116 -12.22 14.08 -3.22
CA ILE A 116 -13.21 13.20 -2.60
C ILE A 116 -14.64 13.64 -2.93
N PRO A 117 -15.65 12.76 -2.78
CA PRO A 117 -17.05 13.13 -3.00
C PRO A 117 -17.48 14.34 -2.15
N GLU A 118 -18.39 15.18 -2.67
CA GLU A 118 -18.84 16.42 -2.01
C GLU A 118 -19.36 16.19 -0.58
N ALA A 119 -20.09 15.11 -0.35
CA ALA A 119 -20.59 14.75 0.98
C ALA A 119 -19.45 14.49 1.98
N ALA A 120 -18.39 13.83 1.53
CA ALA A 120 -17.19 13.55 2.32
C ALA A 120 -16.41 14.85 2.59
N GLU A 121 -16.25 15.71 1.59
CA GLU A 121 -15.61 17.02 1.75
C GLU A 121 -16.37 17.91 2.74
N LYS A 122 -17.70 17.96 2.66
CA LYS A 122 -18.55 18.71 3.59
C LYS A 122 -18.35 18.25 5.04
N LYS A 123 -18.19 16.94 5.27
CA LYS A 123 -17.92 16.36 6.59
C LYS A 123 -16.56 16.80 7.14
N LEU A 124 -15.51 16.78 6.30
CA LEU A 124 -14.19 17.27 6.68
C LEU A 124 -14.21 18.77 7.02
N ARG A 125 -14.87 19.58 6.19
CA ARG A 125 -14.96 21.03 6.39
C ARG A 125 -15.82 21.43 7.59
N ALA A 126 -16.81 20.62 7.97
CA ALA A 126 -17.57 20.83 9.20
C ALA A 126 -16.70 20.62 10.45
N THR A 127 -15.66 19.80 10.35
CA THR A 127 -14.73 19.49 11.45
C THR A 127 -13.57 20.50 11.49
N GLN A 128 -12.91 20.71 10.37
CA GLN A 128 -11.83 21.71 10.20
C GLN A 128 -12.01 22.44 8.86
N PRO A 129 -12.66 23.62 8.85
CA PRO A 129 -13.01 24.33 7.62
C PRO A 129 -11.84 24.68 6.70
N GLU A 130 -10.68 24.95 7.30
CA GLU A 130 -9.47 25.45 6.63
C GLU A 130 -8.59 24.34 6.04
N LEU A 131 -8.82 23.07 6.41
CA LEU A 131 -8.00 21.95 5.94
C LEU A 131 -8.53 21.40 4.62
N SER A 132 -7.66 21.28 3.62
CA SER A 132 -7.97 20.60 2.37
C SER A 132 -8.07 19.07 2.59
N PRO A 133 -8.82 18.32 1.74
CA PRO A 133 -8.84 16.86 1.80
C PRO A 133 -7.45 16.21 1.71
N ALA A 134 -6.56 16.80 0.89
CA ALA A 134 -5.17 16.35 0.79
C ALA A 134 -4.44 16.48 2.14
N VAL A 135 -4.60 17.61 2.84
CA VAL A 135 -3.99 17.82 4.15
C VAL A 135 -4.52 16.84 5.20
N TRP A 136 -5.82 16.48 5.17
CA TRP A 136 -6.35 15.42 6.03
C TRP A 136 -5.65 14.08 5.78
N ALA A 137 -5.43 13.71 4.51
CA ALA A 137 -4.71 12.49 4.15
C ALA A 137 -3.24 12.52 4.61
N LEU A 138 -2.56 13.66 4.46
CA LEU A 138 -1.19 13.85 4.95
C LEU A 138 -1.11 13.78 6.48
N ARG A 139 -2.08 14.36 7.18
CA ARG A 139 -2.13 14.32 8.65
C ARG A 139 -2.43 12.91 9.15
N PHE A 140 -3.32 12.16 8.51
CA PHE A 140 -3.53 10.75 8.83
C PHE A 140 -2.22 9.96 8.78
N ALA A 141 -1.48 10.08 7.67
CA ALA A 141 -0.18 9.45 7.51
C ALA A 141 0.83 9.92 8.57
N GLY A 142 0.95 11.23 8.78
CA GLY A 142 1.94 11.81 9.71
C GLY A 142 1.63 11.59 11.19
N SER A 143 0.42 11.18 11.55
CA SER A 143 0.00 11.01 12.96
C SER A 143 0.48 9.69 13.58
N MET A 144 1.03 8.79 12.77
CA MET A 144 1.53 7.51 13.23
C MET A 144 2.89 7.65 13.93
N GLU A 145 3.14 6.78 14.90
CA GLU A 145 4.42 6.76 15.60
C GLU A 145 5.56 6.31 14.66
N ASP A 146 6.79 6.74 14.96
CA ASP A 146 8.00 6.37 14.19
C ASP A 146 8.01 6.73 12.69
N VAL A 147 7.06 7.57 12.25
CA VAL A 147 7.11 8.18 10.92
C VAL A 147 8.23 9.22 10.88
N THR A 148 9.20 9.01 9.99
CA THR A 148 10.29 9.95 9.72
C THR A 148 9.89 11.00 8.70
N ALA A 149 9.14 10.60 7.67
CA ALA A 149 8.74 11.49 6.59
C ALA A 149 7.44 11.02 5.91
N VAL A 150 6.66 11.98 5.43
CA VAL A 150 5.48 11.78 4.60
C VAL A 150 5.75 12.39 3.23
N LEU A 151 5.84 11.57 2.18
CA LEU A 151 6.21 11.99 0.84
C LEU A 151 4.94 12.37 0.04
N SER A 152 4.69 13.67 -0.11
CA SER A 152 3.60 14.17 -0.94
C SER A 152 4.09 14.58 -2.33
N GLY A 153 3.63 13.89 -3.37
CA GLY A 153 3.75 14.38 -4.75
C GLY A 153 2.84 15.60 -4.96
N MET A 154 3.35 16.64 -5.62
CA MET A 154 2.63 17.89 -5.88
C MET A 154 2.97 18.39 -7.28
N SER A 155 1.97 18.95 -7.97
CA SER A 155 2.08 19.44 -9.34
C SER A 155 2.05 20.96 -9.43
N THR A 156 1.61 21.67 -8.39
CA THR A 156 1.52 23.14 -8.40
C THR A 156 2.12 23.76 -7.14
N LEU A 157 2.51 25.04 -7.24
CA LEU A 157 3.08 25.77 -6.10
C LEU A 157 2.06 25.95 -4.97
N GLU A 158 0.78 26.10 -5.30
CA GLU A 158 -0.30 26.24 -4.34
C GLU A 158 -0.42 24.98 -3.46
N GLN A 159 -0.28 23.79 -4.05
CA GLN A 159 -0.24 22.53 -3.30
C GLN A 159 0.98 22.47 -2.35
N VAL A 160 2.14 22.93 -2.84
CA VAL A 160 3.35 23.02 -2.00
C VAL A 160 3.13 23.96 -0.82
N GLN A 161 2.57 25.14 -1.06
CA GLN A 161 2.28 26.11 -0.02
C GLN A 161 1.26 25.60 0.99
N ASP A 162 0.19 24.94 0.52
CA ASP A 162 -0.83 24.36 1.39
C ASP A 162 -0.26 23.25 2.29
N ASN A 163 0.52 22.33 1.71
CA ASN A 163 1.14 21.24 2.46
C ASN A 163 2.17 21.75 3.46
N VAL A 164 3.06 22.66 3.06
CA VAL A 164 4.09 23.24 3.97
C VAL A 164 3.42 23.99 5.12
N ARG A 165 2.41 24.82 4.83
CA ARG A 165 1.67 25.56 5.86
C ARG A 165 1.03 24.63 6.89
N ASN A 166 0.47 23.51 6.45
CA ASN A 166 -0.28 22.60 7.32
C ASN A 166 0.57 21.52 8.02
N MET A 167 1.79 21.27 7.53
CA MET A 167 2.71 20.27 8.08
C MET A 167 3.87 20.87 8.89
N LYS A 168 4.13 22.18 8.80
CA LYS A 168 5.22 22.85 9.55
C LYS A 168 5.04 22.76 11.07
N ASP A 169 3.85 23.08 11.57
CA ASP A 169 3.50 23.05 12.99
C ASP A 169 2.58 21.86 13.26
N PHE A 170 3.08 20.67 12.88
CA PHE A 170 2.30 19.44 12.79
C PHE A 170 1.50 19.15 14.07
N GLN A 171 0.18 18.96 13.89
CA GLN A 171 -0.72 18.51 14.93
C GLN A 171 -1.23 17.12 14.54
N PRO A 172 -0.92 16.07 15.31
CA PRO A 172 -1.46 14.74 15.09
C PRO A 172 -2.99 14.76 15.13
N LEU A 173 -3.62 13.92 14.31
CA LEU A 173 -5.06 13.67 14.36
C LEU A 173 -5.41 12.90 15.63
N GLY A 174 -6.57 13.24 16.21
CA GLY A 174 -7.14 12.49 17.33
C GLY A 174 -7.78 11.17 16.88
N GLY A 175 -8.13 10.31 17.83
CA GLY A 175 -8.79 9.02 17.54
C GLY A 175 -10.11 9.19 16.78
N ASP A 176 -10.90 10.21 17.10
CA ASP A 176 -12.17 10.50 16.42
C ASP A 176 -11.96 10.91 14.96
N ASP A 177 -10.94 11.73 14.69
CA ASP A 177 -10.56 12.14 13.33
C ASP A 177 -10.09 10.94 12.49
N MET A 178 -9.25 10.09 13.08
CA MET A 178 -8.76 8.87 12.42
C MET A 178 -9.93 7.93 12.09
N ASN A 179 -10.82 7.69 13.04
CA ASN A 179 -12.01 6.84 12.86
C ASN A 179 -12.96 7.43 11.80
N MET A 180 -13.13 8.75 11.77
CA MET A 180 -13.92 9.43 10.75
C MET A 180 -13.37 9.17 9.35
N LEU A 181 -12.06 9.28 9.15
CA LEU A 181 -11.40 9.04 7.86
C LEU A 181 -11.52 7.58 7.41
N LEU A 182 -11.33 6.63 8.34
CA LEU A 182 -11.52 5.20 8.06
C LEU A 182 -12.97 4.88 7.67
N GLN A 183 -13.95 5.51 8.33
CA GLN A 183 -15.35 5.36 7.99
C GLN A 183 -15.66 5.96 6.60
N MET A 184 -15.08 7.12 6.28
CA MET A 184 -15.22 7.72 4.95
C MET A 184 -14.63 6.84 3.85
N ALA A 185 -13.49 6.17 4.10
CA ALA A 185 -12.93 5.20 3.17
C ALA A 185 -13.89 4.05 2.90
N LYS A 186 -14.51 3.47 3.94
CA LYS A 186 -15.52 2.42 3.78
C LYS A 186 -16.74 2.90 2.99
N GLU A 187 -17.23 4.10 3.27
CA GLU A 187 -18.35 4.71 2.54
C GLU A 187 -18.02 4.93 1.07
N GLN A 188 -16.80 5.40 0.76
CA GLN A 188 -16.34 5.58 -0.61
C GLN A 188 -16.17 4.24 -1.33
N LYS A 189 -15.61 3.21 -0.68
CA LYS A 189 -15.53 1.87 -1.26
C LYS A 189 -16.92 1.30 -1.56
N ALA A 190 -17.92 1.56 -0.71
CA ALA A 190 -19.28 1.09 -0.93
C ALA A 190 -19.97 1.69 -2.17
N THR A 191 -19.42 2.75 -2.79
CA THR A 191 -19.93 3.27 -4.07
C THR A 191 -19.42 2.50 -5.29
N GLY A 192 -18.49 1.56 -5.10
CA GLY A 192 -17.98 0.69 -6.16
C GLY A 192 -18.96 -0.42 -6.54
N PRO A 193 -18.61 -1.24 -7.55
CA PRO A 193 -19.48 -2.27 -8.11
C PRO A 193 -19.92 -3.32 -7.09
N GLU A 194 -19.10 -3.56 -6.05
CA GLU A 194 -19.41 -4.55 -5.01
C GLU A 194 -20.46 -4.06 -4.01
N GLY A 195 -20.75 -2.75 -3.99
CA GLY A 195 -21.75 -2.16 -3.09
C GLY A 195 -21.42 -2.25 -1.61
N THR A 196 -20.19 -2.63 -1.25
CA THR A 196 -19.70 -2.73 0.13
C THR A 196 -18.29 -2.15 0.26
N GLY A 197 -17.98 -1.60 1.42
CA GLY A 197 -16.62 -1.23 1.83
C GLY A 197 -16.02 -2.17 2.86
N ASP A 198 -16.70 -3.27 3.16
CA ASP A 198 -16.29 -4.29 4.12
C ASP A 198 -16.43 -5.67 3.48
N PHE A 199 -15.31 -6.38 3.37
CA PHE A 199 -15.20 -7.67 2.69
C PHE A 199 -14.90 -8.82 3.67
N ALA A 200 -15.02 -8.59 4.98
CA ALA A 200 -14.68 -9.58 6.00
C ALA A 200 -15.43 -10.92 5.84
N GLU A 201 -16.67 -10.90 5.36
CA GLU A 201 -17.46 -12.12 5.15
C GLU A 201 -16.91 -13.03 4.03
N TYR A 202 -16.07 -12.49 3.14
CA TYR A 202 -15.44 -13.25 2.05
C TYR A 202 -14.07 -13.82 2.43
N GLU A 203 -13.53 -13.55 3.63
CA GLU A 203 -12.16 -13.93 4.01
C GLU A 203 -11.90 -15.44 3.96
N ALA A 204 -12.92 -16.23 4.30
CA ALA A 204 -12.84 -17.69 4.31
C ALA A 204 -12.91 -18.31 2.90
N LEU A 205 -13.25 -17.52 1.88
CA LEU A 205 -13.38 -17.97 0.50
C LEU A 205 -12.08 -17.73 -0.26
N THR A 206 -11.77 -18.65 -1.17
CA THR A 206 -10.61 -18.55 -2.05
C THR A 206 -11.00 -18.78 -3.51
N TYR A 207 -10.27 -18.13 -4.41
CA TYR A 207 -10.32 -18.33 -5.84
C TYR A 207 -8.89 -18.37 -6.38
N HIS A 208 -8.50 -19.47 -7.02
CA HIS A 208 -7.13 -19.76 -7.47
C HIS A 208 -6.08 -19.67 -6.37
N GLY A 209 -6.45 -20.08 -5.16
CA GLY A 209 -5.61 -20.02 -3.96
C GLY A 209 -5.40 -18.60 -3.41
N ILE A 210 -6.13 -17.61 -3.91
CA ILE A 210 -6.12 -16.22 -3.44
C ILE A 210 -7.43 -15.93 -2.70
N SER A 211 -7.37 -15.14 -1.62
CA SER A 211 -8.58 -14.75 -0.87
C SER A 211 -9.57 -13.99 -1.75
N VAL A 212 -10.84 -14.39 -1.74
CA VAL A 212 -11.91 -13.69 -2.46
C VAL A 212 -12.12 -12.28 -1.90
N ALA A 213 -12.01 -12.10 -0.58
CA ALA A 213 -12.04 -10.76 0.03
C ALA A 213 -10.98 -9.84 -0.58
N ALA A 214 -9.76 -10.35 -0.79
CA ALA A 214 -8.68 -9.57 -1.37
C ALA A 214 -8.91 -9.22 -2.86
N ILE A 215 -9.44 -10.18 -3.63
CA ILE A 215 -9.79 -9.97 -5.05
C ILE A 215 -10.86 -8.88 -5.16
N LEU A 216 -11.98 -9.05 -4.45
CA LEU A 216 -13.11 -8.12 -4.52
C LEU A 216 -12.77 -6.74 -3.95
N ASP A 217 -12.08 -6.65 -2.80
CA ASP A 217 -11.65 -5.37 -2.22
C ASP A 217 -10.75 -4.58 -3.18
N THR A 218 -9.79 -5.25 -3.81
CA THR A 218 -8.84 -4.60 -4.71
C THR A 218 -9.51 -4.16 -6.01
N TYR A 219 -10.34 -5.02 -6.61
CA TYR A 219 -11.13 -4.66 -7.79
C TYR A 219 -12.06 -3.47 -7.50
N ASN A 220 -12.81 -3.55 -6.40
CA ASN A 220 -13.72 -2.48 -5.99
C ASN A 220 -12.98 -1.17 -5.72
N SER A 221 -11.83 -1.24 -5.05
CA SER A 221 -10.95 -0.09 -4.78
C SER A 221 -10.42 0.53 -6.08
N ALA A 222 -10.09 -0.27 -7.09
CA ALA A 222 -9.69 0.23 -8.40
C ALA A 222 -10.87 0.94 -9.10
N MET A 223 -12.07 0.36 -9.07
CA MET A 223 -13.25 0.88 -9.78
C MET A 223 -13.78 2.20 -9.23
N VAL A 224 -13.52 2.54 -7.96
CA VAL A 224 -13.92 3.85 -7.38
C VAL A 224 -12.90 4.96 -7.65
N GLN A 225 -11.75 4.64 -8.26
CA GLN A 225 -10.75 5.65 -8.61
C GLN A 225 -11.10 6.31 -9.95
N PRO A 226 -10.74 7.60 -10.15
CA PRO A 226 -10.99 8.30 -11.42
C PRO A 226 -10.36 7.63 -12.63
N ASN A 227 -9.22 6.96 -12.43
CA ASN A 227 -8.59 6.10 -13.43
C ASN A 227 -8.35 4.71 -12.82
N PRO A 228 -9.20 3.72 -13.12
CA PRO A 228 -9.06 2.38 -12.56
C PRO A 228 -7.81 1.65 -13.03
N LEU A 229 -7.17 2.10 -14.12
CA LEU A 229 -5.97 1.48 -14.71
C LEU A 229 -4.67 1.97 -14.06
N PHE A 230 -4.74 3.06 -13.28
CA PHE A 230 -3.59 3.69 -12.64
C PHE A 230 -3.54 3.34 -11.15
N SER A 231 -3.72 2.05 -10.82
CA SER A 231 -3.60 1.56 -9.44
C SER A 231 -2.43 0.57 -9.36
N GLY A 232 -1.44 0.87 -8.52
CA GLY A 232 -0.31 -0.04 -8.26
C GLY A 232 -0.71 -1.30 -7.49
N GLU A 233 -1.95 -1.33 -7.00
CA GLU A 233 -2.54 -2.36 -6.13
C GLU A 233 -2.66 -3.70 -6.84
N MET A 234 -2.90 -3.68 -8.15
CA MET A 234 -2.99 -4.89 -8.97
C MET A 234 -1.68 -5.70 -8.97
N ASN A 235 -0.54 -5.04 -8.80
CA ASN A 235 0.76 -5.73 -8.76
C ASN A 235 0.93 -6.57 -7.48
N TYR A 236 0.13 -6.33 -6.43
CA TYR A 236 0.15 -7.19 -5.24
C TYR A 236 -0.47 -8.56 -5.52
N LEU A 237 -1.44 -8.67 -6.45
CA LEU A 237 -1.94 -9.95 -6.91
C LEU A 237 -0.82 -10.80 -7.53
N ALA A 238 0.00 -10.20 -8.39
CA ALA A 238 1.14 -10.88 -9.00
C ALA A 238 2.13 -11.39 -7.96
N ASN A 239 2.47 -10.57 -6.95
CA ASN A 239 3.34 -11.00 -5.86
C ASN A 239 2.75 -12.17 -5.05
N LYS A 240 1.44 -12.13 -4.76
CA LYS A 240 0.74 -13.21 -4.05
C LYS A 240 0.70 -14.51 -4.86
N LEU A 241 0.47 -14.41 -6.16
CA LEU A 241 0.51 -15.56 -7.06
C LEU A 241 1.92 -16.14 -7.14
N LEU A 242 2.93 -15.28 -7.22
CA LEU A 242 4.33 -15.71 -7.23
C LEU A 242 4.72 -16.43 -5.93
N ALA A 243 4.26 -15.93 -4.78
CA ALA A 243 4.46 -16.61 -3.49
C ALA A 243 3.81 -18.01 -3.45
N ASN A 244 2.78 -18.24 -4.27
CA ASN A 244 2.12 -19.54 -4.46
C ASN A 244 2.71 -20.37 -5.61
N GLY A 245 3.83 -19.94 -6.20
CA GLY A 245 4.54 -20.65 -7.28
C GLY A 245 4.03 -20.38 -8.69
N VAL A 246 3.15 -19.40 -8.87
CA VAL A 246 2.66 -18.97 -10.20
C VAL A 246 3.58 -17.88 -10.74
N THR A 247 4.37 -18.22 -11.76
CA THR A 247 5.34 -17.29 -12.37
C THR A 247 4.80 -16.52 -13.56
N ASP A 248 3.62 -16.89 -14.07
CA ASP A 248 2.93 -16.21 -15.15
C ASP A 248 1.49 -15.92 -14.72
N ILE A 249 1.20 -14.65 -14.41
CA ILE A 249 -0.14 -14.20 -14.03
C ILE A 249 -1.16 -14.32 -15.17
N LYS A 250 -0.70 -14.39 -16.42
CA LYS A 250 -1.56 -14.50 -17.62
C LYS A 250 -1.84 -15.95 -18.02
N GLN A 251 -1.35 -16.92 -17.26
CA GLN A 251 -1.62 -18.33 -17.53
C GLN A 251 -3.11 -18.65 -17.43
N GLU A 252 -3.53 -19.75 -18.04
CA GLU A 252 -4.88 -20.28 -17.83
C GLU A 252 -4.99 -20.88 -16.41
N PHE A 253 -6.00 -20.47 -15.67
CA PHE A 253 -6.33 -21.01 -14.35
C PHE A 253 -7.47 -22.03 -14.45
N PRO A 254 -7.49 -23.08 -13.61
CA PRO A 254 -8.56 -24.06 -13.60
C PRO A 254 -9.87 -23.41 -13.12
N LYS A 255 -11.00 -23.72 -13.75
CA LYS A 255 -12.30 -23.20 -13.32
C LYS A 255 -12.63 -23.64 -11.89
N GLU A 256 -13.06 -22.69 -11.07
CA GLU A 256 -13.49 -22.90 -9.68
C GLU A 256 -14.91 -22.36 -9.49
N THR A 257 -15.61 -22.85 -8.46
CA THR A 257 -16.93 -22.33 -8.08
C THR A 257 -16.84 -21.71 -6.70
N VAL A 258 -17.33 -20.49 -6.56
CA VAL A 258 -17.36 -19.75 -5.29
C VAL A 258 -18.80 -19.65 -4.80
N LEU A 259 -19.07 -20.27 -3.65
CA LEU A 259 -20.36 -20.22 -2.98
C LEU A 259 -20.29 -19.33 -1.75
N PHE A 260 -21.07 -18.25 -1.73
CA PHE A 260 -21.21 -17.34 -0.59
C PHE A 260 -22.63 -17.44 -0.03
N HIS A 261 -22.76 -17.92 1.20
CA HIS A 261 -24.06 -18.22 1.84
C HIS A 261 -25.02 -19.07 0.96
N GLY A 262 -24.45 -20.02 0.20
CA GLY A 262 -25.22 -20.89 -0.71
C GLY A 262 -25.62 -20.24 -2.04
N LYS A 263 -25.26 -18.97 -2.28
CA LYS A 263 -25.38 -18.31 -3.58
C LYS A 263 -24.09 -18.48 -4.37
N ASP A 264 -24.21 -18.84 -5.64
CA ASP A 264 -23.09 -18.84 -6.57
C ASP A 264 -22.73 -17.39 -6.93
N ILE A 265 -21.50 -17.00 -6.58
CA ILE A 265 -20.91 -15.69 -6.88
C ILE A 265 -19.72 -15.80 -7.84
N THR A 266 -19.53 -16.95 -8.48
CA THR A 266 -18.35 -17.23 -9.32
C THR A 266 -18.15 -16.17 -10.39
N ALA A 267 -19.21 -15.79 -11.11
CA ALA A 267 -19.12 -14.79 -12.18
C ALA A 267 -18.65 -13.41 -11.69
N GLN A 268 -19.04 -13.01 -10.48
CA GLN A 268 -18.61 -11.75 -9.85
C GLN A 268 -17.13 -11.80 -9.50
N VAL A 269 -16.67 -12.93 -8.93
CA VAL A 269 -15.25 -13.12 -8.60
C VAL A 269 -14.40 -13.23 -9.86
N GLU A 270 -14.89 -13.91 -10.91
CA GLU A 270 -14.24 -14.01 -12.22
C GLU A 270 -14.06 -12.64 -12.88
N GLU A 271 -15.09 -11.78 -12.87
CA GLU A 271 -14.99 -10.43 -13.42
C GLU A 271 -13.89 -9.61 -12.72
N ALA A 272 -13.88 -9.63 -11.38
CA ALA A 272 -12.86 -8.94 -10.59
C ALA A 272 -11.46 -9.53 -10.86
N TRP A 273 -11.35 -10.86 -10.89
CA TRP A 273 -10.10 -11.57 -11.17
C TRP A 273 -9.54 -11.21 -12.54
N ASP A 274 -10.36 -11.32 -13.59
CA ASP A 274 -9.95 -11.05 -14.97
C ASP A 274 -9.48 -9.62 -15.12
N PHE A 275 -10.17 -8.65 -14.51
CA PHE A 275 -9.73 -7.27 -14.51
C PHE A 275 -8.35 -7.10 -13.86
N LEU A 276 -8.13 -7.67 -12.67
CA LEU A 276 -6.86 -7.55 -11.96
C LEU A 276 -5.72 -8.24 -12.71
N VAL A 277 -5.97 -9.43 -13.26
CA VAL A 277 -5.00 -10.16 -14.08
C VAL A 277 -4.68 -9.38 -15.33
N GLU A 278 -5.67 -8.85 -16.07
CA GLU A 278 -5.49 -8.10 -17.31
C GLU A 278 -4.58 -6.88 -17.11
N HIS A 279 -4.71 -6.21 -15.97
CA HIS A 279 -4.09 -4.91 -15.73
C HIS A 279 -2.88 -4.92 -14.78
N ALA A 280 -2.50 -6.09 -14.24
CA ALA A 280 -1.22 -6.23 -13.55
C ALA A 280 -0.04 -6.09 -14.54
N PHE A 281 0.94 -5.25 -14.20
CA PHE A 281 2.07 -4.92 -15.10
C PHE A 281 3.35 -5.71 -14.78
N VAL A 282 3.42 -6.37 -13.63
CA VAL A 282 4.62 -7.05 -13.13
C VAL A 282 4.40 -8.56 -13.08
N MET A 283 5.34 -9.31 -13.66
CA MET A 283 5.58 -10.75 -13.44
C MET A 283 6.82 -10.93 -12.59
#